data_AF-A0A3D1GEF5-F1
#
_entry.id   AF-A0A3D1GEF5-F1
#
_cell.length_a   1.000
_cell.length_b   1.000
_cell.length_c   1.000
_cell.angle_alpha   90.00
_cell.angle_beta   90.00
_cell.angle_gamma   90.00
#
_symmetry.space_group_name_H-M   'P 1'
#
loop_
_entity.id
_entity.type
_entity.pdbx_description
1 polymer ?
#
loop_
_entity_poly.entity_id
_entity_poly.type
_entity_poly.pdbx_seq_one_letter_code
_entity_poly.pdbx_strand_id
1 'polypeptide(L)'
;MKTLRYLLFVILLLPACKSVEPLDKVANRYLEVVGGKQAISGFEQGRFEGDMTMMGIDVPITIYMKKPDMVRVEISMMGQKIIQASNGKKAWTVNPMSGQSGPTEISMDQIQNPDFGDDLFLHIGEPGYEFTYVGEVEVEGETYSQIDVQSPVGFQQHFFSKKTGLRAFAKATVEEGEAAGTEVTTYFDDYKDVDGYTMPHHIRISSEGNDVMVMNISEVDITEIDPTIFDLPEN
;
A
#
# COMPACT_ATOMS: atom_id res chain seq x y z
N MET A 1 0.84 -26.23 -72.94
CA MET A 1 0.98 -26.75 -71.56
C MET A 1 2.01 -25.90 -70.83
N LYS A 2 1.58 -24.97 -69.97
CA LYS A 2 2.45 -24.03 -69.24
C LYS A 2 2.47 -24.47 -67.78
N THR A 3 3.63 -24.87 -67.26
CA THR A 3 3.80 -25.26 -65.86
C THR A 3 4.09 -24.01 -65.03
N LEU A 4 3.13 -23.66 -64.16
CA LEU A 4 3.20 -22.52 -63.25
C LEU A 4 3.84 -22.98 -61.94
N ARG A 5 5.01 -22.42 -61.63
CA ARG A 5 5.85 -22.78 -60.47
C ARG A 5 5.49 -21.83 -59.33
N TYR A 6 4.64 -22.26 -58.39
CA TYR A 6 4.32 -21.47 -57.19
C TYR A 6 5.45 -21.60 -56.17
N LEU A 7 6.11 -20.47 -55.87
CA LEU A 7 7.08 -20.33 -54.79
C LEU A 7 6.29 -20.09 -53.49
N LEU A 8 6.25 -21.07 -52.60
CA LEU A 8 5.59 -20.98 -51.30
C LEU A 8 6.45 -20.14 -50.36
N PHE A 9 6.06 -18.89 -50.10
CA PHE A 9 6.67 -18.04 -49.07
C PHE A 9 6.07 -18.43 -47.71
N VAL A 10 6.80 -19.26 -46.95
CA VAL A 10 6.44 -19.55 -45.55
C VAL A 10 6.89 -18.35 -44.72
N ILE A 11 5.93 -17.48 -44.36
CA ILE A 11 6.14 -16.44 -43.35
C ILE A 11 6.17 -17.16 -42.00
N LEU A 12 7.37 -17.32 -41.45
CA LEU A 12 7.59 -17.86 -40.12
C LEU A 12 7.15 -16.78 -39.10
N LEU A 13 5.91 -16.89 -38.60
CA LEU A 13 5.44 -16.08 -37.48
C LEU A 13 6.23 -16.52 -36.23
N LEU A 14 7.32 -15.81 -35.92
CA LEU A 14 8.01 -15.98 -34.64
C LEU A 14 7.05 -15.49 -33.54
N PRO A 15 6.69 -16.32 -32.54
CA PRO A 15 5.98 -15.82 -31.37
C PRO A 15 6.85 -14.73 -30.74
N ALA A 16 6.30 -13.52 -30.59
CA ALA A 16 6.94 -12.47 -29.83
C ALA A 16 7.15 -13.01 -28.41
N CYS A 17 8.37 -13.43 -28.11
CA CYS A 17 8.78 -13.78 -26.77
C CYS A 17 8.72 -12.46 -26.00
N LYS A 18 7.61 -12.20 -25.30
CA LYS A 18 7.53 -11.09 -24.35
C LYS A 18 8.72 -11.26 -23.42
N SER A 19 9.65 -10.31 -23.45
CA SER A 19 10.80 -10.31 -22.56
C SER A 19 10.26 -10.23 -21.13
N VAL A 20 10.28 -11.35 -20.42
CA VAL A 20 9.94 -11.39 -19.01
C VAL A 20 11.04 -10.60 -18.29
N GLU A 21 10.69 -9.41 -17.80
CA GLU A 21 11.59 -8.64 -16.94
C GLU A 21 11.80 -9.43 -15.64
N PRO A 22 13.05 -9.67 -15.20
CA PRO A 22 13.28 -10.31 -13.92
C PRO A 22 12.69 -9.49 -12.77
N LEU A 23 12.09 -10.15 -11.77
CA LEU A 23 11.59 -9.53 -10.53
C LEU A 23 12.62 -8.54 -9.94
N ASP A 24 13.89 -8.95 -9.87
CA ASP A 24 14.98 -8.14 -9.34
C ASP A 24 15.12 -6.80 -10.04
N LYS A 25 14.83 -6.72 -11.35
CA LYS A 25 14.90 -5.44 -12.07
C LYS A 25 13.77 -4.49 -11.69
N VAL A 26 12.56 -5.03 -11.52
CA VAL A 26 11.41 -4.23 -11.07
C VAL A 26 11.64 -3.74 -9.65
N ALA A 27 12.08 -4.64 -8.76
CA ALA A 27 12.39 -4.33 -7.37
C ALA A 27 13.52 -3.30 -7.25
N ASN A 28 14.63 -3.48 -7.96
CA ASN A 28 15.75 -2.53 -7.93
C ASN A 28 15.34 -1.17 -8.49
N ARG A 29 14.61 -1.12 -9.61
CA ARG A 29 14.10 0.14 -10.18
C ARG A 29 13.23 0.88 -9.18
N TYR A 30 12.31 0.19 -8.53
CA TYR A 30 11.44 0.79 -7.53
C TYR A 30 12.26 1.28 -6.32
N LEU A 31 13.11 0.43 -5.75
CA LEU A 31 13.94 0.78 -4.59
C LEU A 31 14.84 1.98 -4.90
N GLU A 32 15.42 2.07 -6.09
CA GLU A 32 16.22 3.22 -6.51
C GLU A 32 15.42 4.53 -6.52
N VAL A 33 14.15 4.52 -6.91
CA VAL A 33 13.33 5.75 -6.96
C VAL A 33 12.74 6.14 -5.60
N VAL A 34 12.60 5.19 -4.67
CA VAL A 34 12.10 5.46 -3.31
C VAL A 34 13.19 5.74 -2.28
N GLY A 35 14.46 5.83 -2.69
CA GLY A 35 15.59 6.15 -1.78
C GLY A 35 16.39 4.95 -1.29
N GLY A 36 16.00 3.74 -1.69
CA GLY A 36 16.72 2.49 -1.45
C GLY A 36 16.41 1.88 -0.09
N LYS A 37 16.88 0.63 0.11
CA LYS A 37 16.61 -0.14 1.33
C LYS A 37 17.03 0.60 2.60
N GLN A 38 18.15 1.34 2.56
CA GLN A 38 18.66 2.05 3.73
C GLN A 38 17.74 3.19 4.18
N ALA A 39 17.19 3.98 3.25
CA ALA A 39 16.26 5.05 3.58
C ALA A 39 14.96 4.49 4.17
N ILE A 40 14.39 3.45 3.52
CA ILE A 40 13.15 2.80 3.97
C ILE A 40 13.35 2.17 5.37
N SER A 41 14.42 1.38 5.55
CA SER A 41 14.70 0.74 6.83
C SER A 41 15.04 1.74 7.93
N GLY A 42 15.64 2.89 7.58
CA GLY A 42 15.96 3.98 8.50
C GLY A 42 14.76 4.84 8.89
N PHE A 43 13.62 4.72 8.19
CA PHE A 43 12.36 5.34 8.60
C PHE A 43 11.80 4.60 9.83
N GLU A 44 12.19 5.06 11.02
CA GLU A 44 11.86 4.41 12.30
C GLU A 44 10.56 4.92 12.92
N GLN A 45 10.16 6.16 12.64
CA GLN A 45 8.99 6.80 13.22
C GLN A 45 8.49 7.93 12.33
N GLY A 46 7.23 8.30 12.50
CA GLY A 46 6.65 9.45 11.82
C GLY A 46 5.29 9.84 12.36
N ARG A 47 5.01 11.14 12.32
CA ARG A 47 3.71 11.77 12.51
C ARG A 47 3.23 12.28 11.17
N PHE A 48 2.14 11.74 10.67
CA PHE A 48 1.50 12.11 9.42
C PHE A 48 0.22 12.87 9.72
N GLU A 49 0.05 14.04 9.14
CA GLU A 49 -1.20 14.79 9.20
C GLU A 49 -1.82 14.91 7.81
N GLY A 50 -3.14 14.97 7.78
CA GLY A 50 -3.85 15.00 6.53
C GLY A 50 -5.36 15.04 6.68
N ASP A 51 -6.02 14.78 5.57
CA ASP A 51 -7.46 14.56 5.48
C ASP A 51 -7.75 13.19 4.90
N MET A 52 -8.90 12.65 5.30
CA MET A 52 -9.45 11.42 4.77
C MET A 52 -10.91 11.68 4.39
N THR A 53 -11.27 11.33 3.17
CA THR A 53 -12.67 11.23 2.75
C THR A 53 -13.13 9.79 2.94
N MET A 54 -14.15 9.57 3.77
CA MET A 54 -14.78 8.26 3.96
C MET A 54 -16.30 8.42 3.98
N MET A 55 -17.02 7.60 3.22
CA MET A 55 -18.48 7.72 3.03
C MET A 55 -18.94 9.13 2.59
N GLY A 56 -18.10 9.84 1.82
CA GLY A 56 -18.37 11.19 1.34
C GLY A 56 -18.22 12.31 2.40
N ILE A 57 -17.64 12.00 3.55
CA ILE A 57 -17.34 12.97 4.61
C ILE A 57 -15.83 13.14 4.71
N ASP A 58 -15.36 14.38 4.63
CA ASP A 58 -13.97 14.74 4.85
C ASP A 58 -13.72 14.92 6.35
N VAL A 59 -12.73 14.19 6.88
CA VAL A 59 -12.32 14.22 8.28
C VAL A 59 -10.81 14.37 8.40
N PRO A 60 -10.30 15.24 9.29
CA PRO A 60 -8.88 15.28 9.59
C PRO A 60 -8.40 13.95 10.17
N ILE A 61 -7.23 13.52 9.72
CA ILE A 61 -6.54 12.33 10.23
C ILE A 61 -5.13 12.69 10.71
N THR A 62 -4.73 12.07 11.82
CA THR A 62 -3.34 12.06 12.27
C THR A 62 -2.91 10.63 12.52
N ILE A 63 -1.78 10.22 11.95
CA ILE A 63 -1.19 8.90 12.13
C ILE A 63 0.16 9.08 12.82
N TYR A 64 0.39 8.32 13.88
CA TYR A 64 1.68 8.16 14.50
C TYR A 64 2.12 6.72 14.29
N MET A 65 3.36 6.53 13.90
CA MET A 65 3.97 5.21 13.87
C MET A 65 5.35 5.25 14.49
N LYS A 66 5.74 4.14 15.09
CA LYS A 66 7.10 3.89 15.56
C LYS A 66 7.38 2.39 15.43
N LYS A 67 8.46 2.04 14.72
CA LYS A 67 8.88 0.65 14.54
C LYS A 67 9.24 0.01 15.88
N PRO A 68 9.05 -1.32 16.03
CA PRO A 68 8.57 -2.23 14.99
C PRO A 68 7.04 -2.35 14.88
N ASP A 69 6.27 -1.95 15.90
CA ASP A 69 4.88 -2.39 16.05
C ASP A 69 3.97 -1.38 16.78
N MET A 70 4.41 -0.13 16.91
CA MET A 70 3.61 0.92 17.54
C MET A 70 2.91 1.78 16.49
N VAL A 71 1.59 1.91 16.62
CA VAL A 71 0.76 2.70 15.71
C VAL A 71 -0.35 3.38 16.49
N ARG A 72 -0.69 4.62 16.10
CA ARG A 72 -1.84 5.35 16.62
C ARG A 72 -2.47 6.14 15.49
N VAL A 73 -3.73 5.89 15.21
CA VAL A 73 -4.53 6.61 14.22
C VAL A 73 -5.60 7.40 14.95
N GLU A 74 -5.68 8.68 14.66
CA GLU A 74 -6.70 9.60 15.18
C GLU A 74 -7.52 10.17 14.02
N ILE A 75 -8.83 9.93 14.03
CA ILE A 75 -9.78 10.52 13.09
C ILE A 75 -10.64 11.51 13.84
N SER A 76 -10.64 12.77 13.42
CA SER A 76 -11.41 13.84 14.06
C SER A 76 -12.76 14.00 13.38
N MET A 77 -13.86 13.69 14.06
CA MET A 77 -15.21 13.84 13.52
C MET A 77 -16.14 14.50 14.52
N MET A 78 -16.88 15.54 14.06
CA MET A 78 -17.84 16.31 14.88
C MET A 78 -17.25 16.84 16.21
N GLY A 79 -15.96 17.22 16.21
CA GLY A 79 -15.27 17.72 17.41
C GLY A 79 -14.86 16.63 18.42
N GLN A 80 -15.07 15.36 18.09
CA GLN A 80 -14.60 14.20 18.86
C GLN A 80 -13.53 13.44 18.07
N LYS A 81 -12.74 12.60 18.75
CA LYS A 81 -11.74 11.75 18.10
C LYS A 81 -12.15 10.29 18.19
N ILE A 82 -12.13 9.62 17.05
CA ILE A 82 -12.04 8.17 16.98
C ILE A 82 -10.55 7.84 17.00
N ILE A 83 -10.13 6.98 17.93
CA ILE A 83 -8.73 6.60 18.09
C ILE A 83 -8.64 5.09 17.96
N GLN A 84 -7.61 4.64 17.27
CA GLN A 84 -7.15 3.27 17.32
C GLN A 84 -5.64 3.30 17.55
N ALA A 85 -5.14 2.51 18.50
CA ALA A 85 -3.71 2.49 18.77
C ALA A 85 -3.24 1.14 19.29
N SER A 86 -1.95 0.87 19.10
CA SER A 86 -1.25 -0.29 19.62
C SER A 86 0.17 0.10 20.03
N ASN A 87 0.63 -0.47 21.13
CA ASN A 87 2.02 -0.39 21.59
C ASN A 87 2.83 -1.66 21.24
N GLY A 88 2.34 -2.45 20.28
CA GLY A 88 2.94 -3.73 19.88
C GLY A 88 2.52 -4.94 20.72
N LYS A 89 2.03 -4.71 21.94
CA LYS A 89 1.58 -5.77 22.86
C LYS A 89 0.08 -5.75 23.10
N LYS A 90 -0.48 -4.55 23.14
CA LYS A 90 -1.89 -4.29 23.39
C LYS A 90 -2.40 -3.31 22.37
N ALA A 91 -3.60 -3.58 21.89
CA ALA A 91 -4.37 -2.73 21.01
C ALA A 91 -5.55 -2.13 21.77
N TRP A 92 -5.93 -0.89 21.45
CA TRP A 92 -7.08 -0.24 22.05
C TRP A 92 -7.75 0.73 21.07
N THR A 93 -9.00 1.06 21.37
CA THR A 93 -9.78 2.01 20.59
C THR A 93 -10.59 2.95 21.48
N VAL A 94 -10.92 4.12 20.94
CA VAL A 94 -11.91 5.05 21.45
C VAL A 94 -12.83 5.39 20.28
N ASN A 95 -14.13 5.11 20.41
CA ASN A 95 -15.14 5.49 19.43
C ASN A 95 -16.35 6.11 20.14
N PRO A 96 -16.39 7.43 20.31
CA PRO A 96 -17.48 8.11 21.01
C PRO A 96 -18.84 7.93 20.32
N MET A 97 -18.85 7.67 19.01
CA MET A 97 -20.10 7.48 18.25
C MET A 97 -20.76 6.14 18.51
N SER A 98 -20.00 5.12 18.93
CA SER A 98 -20.57 3.83 19.34
C SER A 98 -21.09 3.85 20.79
N GLY A 99 -21.02 5.01 21.46
CA GLY A 99 -21.42 5.18 22.86
C GLY A 99 -20.36 4.72 23.86
N GLN A 100 -19.12 4.45 23.42
CA GLN A 100 -18.02 4.14 24.33
C GLN A 100 -17.74 5.33 25.27
N SER A 101 -17.60 5.03 26.56
CA SER A 101 -17.30 6.03 27.59
C SER A 101 -15.80 6.31 27.77
N GLY A 102 -14.94 5.59 27.04
CA GLY A 102 -13.48 5.76 27.13
C GLY A 102 -12.72 4.69 26.34
N PRO A 103 -11.37 4.65 26.50
CA PRO A 103 -10.52 3.67 25.86
C PRO A 103 -10.89 2.23 26.23
N THR A 104 -10.96 1.37 25.23
CA THR A 104 -11.27 -0.06 25.38
C THR A 104 -10.21 -0.90 24.69
N GLU A 105 -9.68 -1.90 25.38
CA GLU A 105 -8.75 -2.88 24.80
C GLU A 105 -9.46 -3.70 23.71
N ILE A 106 -8.78 -3.90 22.59
CA ILE A 106 -9.24 -4.69 21.44
C ILE A 106 -8.18 -5.73 21.07
N SER A 107 -8.53 -6.68 20.23
CA SER A 107 -7.57 -7.67 19.75
C SER A 107 -6.62 -7.07 18.70
N MET A 108 -5.38 -7.56 18.63
CA MET A 108 -4.33 -7.00 17.77
C MET A 108 -4.66 -7.11 16.27
N ASP A 109 -5.40 -8.15 15.88
CA ASP A 109 -5.91 -8.35 14.50
C ASP A 109 -6.92 -7.29 14.07
N GLN A 110 -7.45 -6.50 15.01
CA GLN A 110 -8.43 -5.45 14.72
C GLN A 110 -7.76 -4.09 14.42
N ILE A 111 -6.44 -3.97 14.59
CA ILE A 111 -5.69 -2.73 14.31
C ILE A 111 -5.44 -2.59 12.81
N GLN A 112 -5.76 -1.42 12.28
CA GLN A 112 -5.28 -0.99 10.97
C GLN A 112 -3.83 -0.55 11.10
N ASN A 113 -2.93 -1.18 10.34
CA ASN A 113 -1.53 -0.80 10.26
C ASN A 113 -1.24 -0.20 8.87
N PRO A 114 -1.19 1.13 8.72
CA PRO A 114 -0.85 1.77 7.46
C PRO A 114 0.65 1.74 7.11
N ASP A 115 1.45 0.94 7.84
CA ASP A 115 2.93 0.91 7.89
C ASP A 115 3.65 1.55 6.69
N PHE A 116 3.94 2.85 6.83
CA PHE A 116 4.64 3.63 5.82
C PHE A 116 6.14 3.31 5.77
N GLY A 117 6.67 2.49 6.69
CA GLY A 117 8.09 2.16 6.78
C GLY A 117 8.42 0.71 6.40
N ASP A 118 7.42 -0.08 6.01
CA ASP A 118 7.55 -1.50 5.68
C ASP A 118 7.22 -1.73 4.20
N ASP A 119 8.21 -1.50 3.34
CA ASP A 119 8.02 -1.67 1.90
C ASP A 119 8.07 -3.16 1.49
N LEU A 120 7.16 -3.55 0.59
CA LEU A 120 7.00 -4.94 0.18
C LEU A 120 8.29 -5.61 -0.32
N PHE A 121 9.18 -4.88 -1.00
CA PHE A 121 10.42 -5.46 -1.52
C PHE A 121 11.51 -5.66 -0.47
N LEU A 122 11.30 -5.21 0.78
CA LEU A 122 12.15 -5.58 1.91
C LEU A 122 11.98 -7.04 2.29
N HIS A 123 10.81 -7.64 2.05
CA HIS A 123 10.49 -9.02 2.42
C HIS A 123 10.88 -10.07 1.37
N ILE A 124 11.57 -9.69 0.28
CA ILE A 124 12.03 -10.67 -0.71
C ILE A 124 12.95 -11.68 -0.03
N GLY A 125 12.52 -12.95 -0.03
CA GLY A 125 13.25 -14.07 0.57
C GLY A 125 12.89 -14.37 2.03
N GLU A 126 11.97 -13.60 2.63
CA GLU A 126 11.45 -13.89 3.96
C GLU A 126 10.41 -15.04 3.93
N PRO A 127 10.36 -15.91 4.95
CA PRO A 127 9.35 -16.96 5.04
C PRO A 127 7.93 -16.39 5.05
N GLY A 128 7.04 -16.99 4.26
CA GLY A 128 5.64 -16.55 4.13
C GLY A 128 5.41 -15.49 3.05
N TYR A 129 6.48 -15.01 2.40
CA TYR A 129 6.40 -14.12 1.26
C TYR A 129 6.84 -14.81 -0.04
N GLU A 130 6.00 -14.75 -1.06
CA GLU A 130 6.33 -15.21 -2.42
C GLU A 130 6.04 -14.12 -3.44
N PHE A 131 7.02 -13.82 -4.29
CA PHE A 131 6.94 -12.78 -5.32
C PHE A 131 7.03 -13.39 -6.69
N THR A 132 6.05 -13.11 -7.55
CA THR A 132 5.99 -13.61 -8.92
C THR A 132 5.84 -12.45 -9.89
N TYR A 133 6.84 -12.25 -10.76
CA TYR A 133 6.67 -11.35 -11.90
C TYR A 133 5.74 -12.00 -12.93
N VAL A 134 4.61 -11.36 -13.21
CA VAL A 134 3.57 -11.89 -14.11
C VAL A 134 3.81 -11.43 -15.55
N GLY A 135 4.21 -10.18 -15.74
CA GLY A 135 4.35 -9.59 -17.06
C GLY A 135 4.11 -8.09 -17.08
N GLU A 136 3.97 -7.58 -18.30
CA GLU A 136 3.63 -6.19 -18.54
C GLU A 136 2.15 -6.07 -18.90
N VAL A 137 1.50 -5.05 -18.32
CA VAL A 137 0.09 -4.69 -18.57
C VAL A 137 0.04 -3.24 -19.01
N GLU A 138 -0.79 -2.95 -20.03
CA GLU A 138 -1.05 -1.58 -20.47
C GLU A 138 -2.43 -1.14 -19.96
N VAL A 139 -2.48 -0.01 -19.26
CA VAL A 139 -3.70 0.60 -18.74
C VAL A 139 -3.68 2.08 -19.10
N GLU A 140 -4.71 2.54 -19.81
CA GLU A 140 -4.87 3.95 -20.21
C GLU A 140 -3.65 4.55 -20.94
N GLY A 141 -2.91 3.73 -21.68
CA GLY A 141 -1.73 4.14 -22.45
C GLY A 141 -0.42 4.19 -21.64
N GLU A 142 -0.43 3.75 -20.39
CA GLU A 142 0.78 3.55 -19.58
C GLU A 142 1.05 2.06 -19.37
N THR A 143 2.33 1.68 -19.42
CA THR A 143 2.79 0.30 -19.23
C THR A 143 3.28 0.08 -17.80
N TYR A 144 2.80 -0.99 -17.18
CA TYR A 144 3.13 -1.39 -15.82
C TYR A 144 3.75 -2.79 -15.79
N SER A 145 4.73 -3.00 -14.93
CA SER A 145 5.22 -4.33 -14.54
C SER A 145 4.33 -4.84 -13.41
N GLN A 146 3.68 -6.00 -13.60
CA GLN A 146 2.85 -6.64 -12.58
C GLN A 146 3.66 -7.65 -11.77
N ILE A 147 3.59 -7.52 -10.44
CA ILE A 147 4.14 -8.45 -9.46
C ILE A 147 2.99 -8.99 -8.61
N ASP A 148 2.79 -10.29 -8.63
CA ASP A 148 1.90 -10.98 -7.69
C ASP A 148 2.68 -11.29 -6.41
N VAL A 149 2.05 -11.03 -5.26
CA VAL A 149 2.64 -11.19 -3.93
C VAL A 149 1.70 -12.02 -3.07
N GLN A 150 2.16 -13.20 -2.65
CA GLN A 150 1.56 -13.93 -1.55
C GLN A 150 2.27 -13.53 -0.25
N SER A 151 1.52 -13.15 0.76
CA SER A 151 2.04 -12.73 2.09
C SER A 151 1.20 -13.35 3.22
N PRO A 152 1.61 -13.19 4.50
CA PRO A 152 0.78 -13.58 5.65
C PRO A 152 -0.56 -12.84 5.75
N VAL A 153 -0.67 -11.67 5.12
CA VAL A 153 -1.92 -10.86 5.09
C VAL A 153 -2.79 -11.14 3.86
N GLY A 154 -2.39 -12.08 3.01
CA GLY A 154 -3.15 -12.50 1.82
C GLY A 154 -2.42 -12.25 0.50
N PHE A 155 -3.14 -12.52 -0.59
CA PHE A 155 -2.66 -12.37 -1.97
C PHE A 155 -2.96 -10.96 -2.52
N GLN A 156 -1.96 -10.33 -3.14
CA GLN A 156 -2.07 -9.01 -3.76
C GLN A 156 -1.38 -8.96 -5.11
N GLN A 157 -1.88 -8.12 -6.02
CA GLN A 157 -1.25 -7.82 -7.31
C GLN A 157 -0.77 -6.37 -7.30
N HIS A 158 0.53 -6.14 -7.46
CA HIS A 158 1.13 -4.81 -7.46
C HIS A 158 1.57 -4.41 -8.87
N PHE A 159 1.31 -3.15 -9.23
CA PHE A 159 1.59 -2.62 -10.56
C PHE A 159 2.55 -1.45 -10.46
N PHE A 160 3.72 -1.60 -11.09
CA PHE A 160 4.81 -0.62 -11.05
C PHE A 160 4.96 0.04 -12.41
N SER A 161 4.86 1.36 -12.46
CA SER A 161 5.02 2.12 -13.70
C SER A 161 6.40 1.87 -14.32
N LYS A 162 6.43 1.52 -15.61
CA LYS A 162 7.70 1.43 -16.35
C LYS A 162 8.29 2.80 -16.66
N LYS A 163 7.47 3.86 -16.62
CA LYS A 163 7.88 5.23 -16.90
C LYS A 163 8.54 5.86 -15.68
N THR A 164 7.95 5.72 -14.50
CA THR A 164 8.44 6.37 -13.27
C THR A 164 9.18 5.42 -12.33
N GLY A 165 8.98 4.10 -12.45
CA GLY A 165 9.50 3.12 -11.51
C GLY A 165 8.67 2.98 -10.23
N LEU A 166 7.71 3.87 -9.98
CA LEU A 166 6.90 3.91 -8.76
C LEU A 166 5.75 2.88 -8.81
N ARG A 167 5.31 2.44 -7.62
CA ARG A 167 4.08 1.63 -7.47
C ARG A 167 2.88 2.54 -7.75
N ALA A 168 2.10 2.22 -8.77
CA ALA A 168 0.95 3.03 -9.16
C ALA A 168 -0.33 2.55 -8.46
N PHE A 169 -0.58 1.24 -8.47
CA PHE A 169 -1.72 0.67 -7.79
C PHE A 169 -1.48 -0.78 -7.37
N ALA A 170 -2.30 -1.26 -6.45
CA ALA A 170 -2.36 -2.65 -6.03
C ALA A 170 -3.82 -3.13 -6.00
N LYS A 171 -4.02 -4.40 -6.28
CA LYS A 171 -5.32 -5.07 -6.23
C LYS A 171 -5.30 -6.19 -5.20
N ALA A 172 -6.40 -6.32 -4.47
CA ALA A 172 -6.61 -7.42 -3.54
C ALA A 172 -8.08 -7.84 -3.59
N THR A 173 -8.36 -9.10 -3.27
CA THR A 173 -9.72 -9.57 -3.02
C THR A 173 -9.94 -9.63 -1.53
N VAL A 174 -11.02 -9.03 -1.04
CA VAL A 174 -11.39 -9.11 0.38
C VAL A 174 -11.68 -10.57 0.72
N GLU A 175 -10.97 -11.13 1.71
CA GLU A 175 -11.10 -12.56 2.04
C GLU A 175 -12.26 -12.84 3.01
N GLU A 176 -12.57 -11.91 3.90
CA GLU A 176 -13.52 -12.11 5.00
C GLU A 176 -14.51 -10.95 5.18
N GLY A 177 -15.60 -11.19 5.92
CA GLY A 177 -16.64 -10.21 6.22
C GLY A 177 -17.72 -10.10 5.14
N GLU A 178 -18.60 -9.10 5.26
CA GLU A 178 -19.72 -8.91 4.34
C GLU A 178 -19.29 -8.56 2.91
N ALA A 179 -18.08 -8.01 2.76
CA ALA A 179 -17.48 -7.66 1.47
C ALA A 179 -16.59 -8.77 0.88
N ALA A 180 -16.60 -9.98 1.45
CA ALA A 180 -15.77 -11.08 0.96
C ALA A 180 -16.03 -11.38 -0.53
N GLY A 181 -14.96 -11.56 -1.29
CA GLY A 181 -14.97 -11.77 -2.74
C GLY A 181 -14.97 -10.49 -3.57
N THR A 182 -15.10 -9.31 -2.96
CA THR A 182 -14.99 -8.04 -3.67
C THR A 182 -13.53 -7.68 -3.96
N GLU A 183 -13.23 -7.29 -5.20
CA GLU A 183 -11.93 -6.72 -5.58
C GLU A 183 -11.87 -5.26 -5.13
N VAL A 184 -10.80 -4.93 -4.41
CA VAL A 184 -10.44 -3.55 -4.06
C VAL A 184 -9.16 -3.16 -4.79
N THR A 185 -9.10 -1.92 -5.27
CA THR A 185 -7.90 -1.34 -5.86
C THR A 185 -7.42 -0.18 -5.02
N THR A 186 -6.16 -0.22 -4.59
CA THR A 186 -5.49 0.89 -3.89
C THR A 186 -4.57 1.60 -4.87
N TYR A 187 -4.77 2.90 -5.07
CA TYR A 187 -3.94 3.76 -5.90
C TYR A 187 -2.99 4.58 -5.03
N PHE A 188 -1.77 4.79 -5.51
CA PHE A 188 -0.71 5.52 -4.84
C PHE A 188 -0.20 6.62 -5.76
N ASP A 189 -0.39 7.88 -5.34
CA ASP A 189 -0.06 9.06 -6.13
C ASP A 189 0.64 10.12 -5.25
N ASP A 190 1.03 11.23 -5.89
CA ASP A 190 1.67 12.38 -5.24
C ASP A 190 2.89 11.98 -4.38
N TYR A 191 3.80 11.21 -4.97
CA TYR A 191 5.03 10.80 -4.30
C TYR A 191 5.93 11.99 -3.99
N LYS A 192 6.36 12.11 -2.72
CA LYS A 192 7.29 13.16 -2.27
C LYS A 192 8.40 12.56 -1.43
N ASP A 193 9.55 13.20 -1.48
CA ASP A 193 10.71 12.87 -0.64
C ASP A 193 10.50 13.38 0.79
N VAL A 194 10.68 12.48 1.75
CA VAL A 194 10.67 12.75 3.19
C VAL A 194 11.97 12.19 3.76
N ASP A 195 12.95 13.07 3.99
CA ASP A 195 14.28 12.72 4.52
C ASP A 195 14.96 11.57 3.74
N GLY A 196 14.89 11.63 2.41
CA GLY A 196 15.49 10.63 1.53
C GLY A 196 14.64 9.39 1.29
N TYR A 197 13.45 9.26 1.90
CA TYR A 197 12.46 8.23 1.57
C TYR A 197 11.33 8.84 0.72
N THR A 198 11.18 8.38 -0.52
CA THR A 198 10.08 8.84 -1.40
C THR A 198 8.83 8.00 -1.15
N MET A 199 7.76 8.63 -0.68
CA MET A 199 6.52 7.94 -0.29
C MET A 199 5.25 8.62 -0.85
N PRO A 200 4.15 7.88 -1.06
CA PRO A 200 2.92 8.44 -1.60
C PRO A 200 2.23 9.37 -0.58
N HIS A 201 1.79 10.54 -1.04
CA HIS A 201 1.00 11.48 -0.21
C HIS A 201 -0.48 11.50 -0.58
N HIS A 202 -0.88 10.77 -1.63
CA HIS A 202 -2.28 10.57 -1.98
C HIS A 202 -2.55 9.08 -2.14
N ILE A 203 -3.46 8.55 -1.32
CA ILE A 203 -3.86 7.14 -1.34
C ILE A 203 -5.37 7.08 -1.56
N ARG A 204 -5.79 6.29 -2.54
CA ARG A 204 -7.20 6.13 -2.88
C ARG A 204 -7.56 4.66 -2.96
N ILE A 205 -8.56 4.24 -2.18
CA ILE A 205 -9.10 2.89 -2.22
C ILE A 205 -10.43 2.94 -2.96
N SER A 206 -10.51 2.16 -4.03
CA SER A 206 -11.70 2.02 -4.87
C SER A 206 -12.23 0.60 -4.77
N SER A 207 -13.55 0.47 -4.66
CA SER A 207 -14.29 -0.79 -4.71
C SER A 207 -15.41 -0.67 -5.72
N GLU A 208 -15.56 -1.64 -6.62
CA GLU A 208 -16.61 -1.65 -7.66
C GLU A 208 -16.69 -0.33 -8.48
N GLY A 209 -15.55 0.32 -8.70
CA GLY A 209 -15.44 1.57 -9.44
C GLY A 209 -15.80 2.85 -8.66
N ASN A 210 -16.10 2.74 -7.36
CA ASN A 210 -16.36 3.89 -6.49
C ASN A 210 -15.23 4.03 -5.46
N ASP A 211 -14.82 5.27 -5.20
CA ASP A 211 -13.88 5.57 -4.13
C ASP A 211 -14.55 5.39 -2.77
N VAL A 212 -14.05 4.43 -2.00
CA VAL A 212 -14.54 4.14 -0.64
C VAL A 212 -13.72 4.88 0.42
N MET A 213 -12.46 5.19 0.11
CA MET A 213 -11.58 5.99 0.94
C MET A 213 -10.61 6.79 0.06
N VAL A 214 -10.43 8.07 0.36
CA VAL A 214 -9.36 8.91 -0.18
C VAL A 214 -8.60 9.47 1.01
N MET A 215 -7.27 9.45 0.98
CA MET A 215 -6.41 10.01 2.00
C MET A 215 -5.39 10.94 1.34
N ASN A 216 -5.28 12.16 1.85
CA ASN A 216 -4.25 13.12 1.48
C ASN A 216 -3.36 13.38 2.70
N ILE A 217 -2.05 13.18 2.54
CA ILE A 217 -1.04 13.49 3.55
C ILE A 217 -0.48 14.88 3.23
N SER A 218 -0.68 15.82 4.14
CA SER A 218 -0.25 17.21 4.00
C SER A 218 1.08 17.49 4.70
N GLU A 219 1.37 16.79 5.80
CA GLU A 219 2.58 16.97 6.60
C GLU A 219 3.13 15.62 7.07
N VAL A 220 4.45 15.49 7.05
CA VAL A 220 5.18 14.38 7.65
C VAL A 220 6.28 14.93 8.55
N ASP A 221 6.24 14.56 9.83
CA ASP A 221 7.20 14.95 10.85
C ASP A 221 7.86 13.68 11.44
N ILE A 222 9.18 13.58 11.31
CA ILE A 222 9.99 12.43 11.74
C ILE A 222 10.69 12.65 13.09
N THR A 223 10.33 13.71 13.82
CA THR A 223 10.87 14.00 15.15
C THR A 223 10.51 12.91 16.17
N GLU A 224 11.22 12.92 17.30
CA GLU A 224 11.05 11.94 18.36
C GLU A 224 9.61 11.92 18.91
N ILE A 225 8.98 10.75 18.82
CA ILE A 225 7.65 10.49 19.35
C ILE A 225 7.76 9.86 20.74
N ASP A 226 7.07 10.46 21.71
CA ASP A 226 6.91 9.87 23.05
C ASP A 226 6.13 8.55 22.94
N PRO A 227 6.73 7.40 23.31
CA PRO A 227 6.09 6.10 23.14
C PRO A 227 4.83 5.92 24.02
N THR A 228 4.64 6.74 25.05
CA THR A 228 3.46 6.64 25.92
C THR A 228 2.15 6.97 25.21
N ILE A 229 2.18 7.64 24.05
CA ILE A 229 0.95 7.92 23.28
C ILE A 229 0.30 6.65 22.73
N PHE A 230 1.06 5.56 22.61
CA PHE A 230 0.59 4.28 22.09
C PHE A 230 -0.03 3.40 23.18
N ASP A 231 0.28 3.68 24.44
CA ASP A 231 -0.22 2.91 25.57
C ASP A 231 -1.72 3.14 25.80
N LEU A 232 -2.40 2.10 26.30
CA LEU A 232 -3.76 2.24 26.80
C LEU A 232 -3.74 3.22 27.98
N PRO A 233 -4.48 4.35 27.94
CA PRO A 233 -4.47 5.31 29.03
C PRO A 233 -4.96 4.68 30.34
N GLU A 234 -4.21 4.85 31.42
CA GLU A 234 -4.69 4.55 32.77
C GLU A 234 -5.68 5.64 33.23
N ASN A 235 -6.75 5.22 33.92
CA ASN A 235 -7.75 6.14 34.49
C ASN A 235 -7.22 6.87 35.73
#